data_AF-A0A9E3WTK6-F1
#
_entry.id   AF-A0A9E3WTK6-F1
#
_cell.length_a   1.000
_cell.length_b   1.000
_cell.length_c   1.000
_cell.angle_alpha   90.00
_cell.angle_beta   90.00
_cell.angle_gamma   90.00
#
_symmetry.space_group_name_H-M   'P 1'
#
loop_
_entity.id
_entity.type
_entity.pdbx_description
1 polymer ?
#
loop_
_entity_poly.entity_id
_entity_poly.type
_entity_poly.pdbx_seq_one_letter_code
_entity_poly.pdbx_strand_id
1 'polypeptide(L)'
;PDGYKRTLVAEGFDDPVMGMAIRDGKLWATSNNFLYRFDLSETGPATNKTTLVVDKNKAWNPFGMFVLEWGPDGKLYMSVGNHNIDLRGPGDEQMSGRGGSGIVLRMNDDGSRMERLTHGLRVPYSFDYDPFGQLWLLSNGQGNPDRFLRVIDGVDYHCYSRGGVDNNWLAGNHPLAPPCFELPRGASTQLIRYYGAAYPDEIQGSLLLNNWGAHGFQAPDRTIFRYVPDERNNIVHKEPWITCRDPHFRSSHILLAPDGDLLISDWYGRDDESDVTGRIWKVSYDGPDKPKSAEVSLDSPRWNEQAFALAALGSRSHMVRERAIAVLAGQGVKAADALGAHLAACENPLGAAGAVWALARAGDPAALRQLAKAARNPDWRIRR
;
A
#
# COMPACT_ATOMS: atom_id res chain seq x y z
N PRO A 1 -7.98 27.39 19.09
CA PRO A 1 -8.12 26.04 18.49
C PRO A 1 -6.92 25.80 17.59
N ASP A 2 -5.94 25.05 18.10
CA ASP A 2 -4.64 24.88 17.46
C ASP A 2 -4.83 24.16 16.12
N GLY A 3 -4.91 24.96 15.05
CA GLY A 3 -5.15 24.48 13.71
C GLY A 3 -3.97 23.67 13.17
N TYR A 4 -4.18 23.00 12.05
CA TYR A 4 -3.11 22.31 11.33
C TYR A 4 -2.01 23.29 10.94
N LYS A 5 -0.77 22.96 11.27
CA LYS A 5 0.43 23.72 10.87
C LYS A 5 1.01 23.11 9.60
N ARG A 6 1.22 23.94 8.56
CA ARG A 6 2.02 23.56 7.39
C ARG A 6 3.50 23.76 7.71
N THR A 7 4.30 22.71 7.55
CA THR A 7 5.77 22.76 7.70
C THR A 7 6.40 22.31 6.39
N LEU A 8 7.42 23.03 5.93
CA LEU A 8 8.23 22.58 4.80
C LEU A 8 9.08 21.37 5.25
N VAL A 9 8.88 20.23 4.59
CA VAL A 9 9.60 18.98 4.91
C VAL A 9 10.86 18.86 4.06
N ALA A 10 10.73 18.98 2.73
CA ALA A 10 11.82 18.94 1.76
C ALA A 10 11.43 19.73 0.50
N GLU A 11 12.43 20.26 -0.21
CA GLU A 11 12.26 20.97 -1.48
C GLU A 11 13.47 20.74 -2.41
N GLY A 12 13.43 21.32 -3.62
CA GLY A 12 14.52 21.20 -4.60
C GLY A 12 14.51 19.88 -5.37
N PHE A 13 13.33 19.40 -5.74
CA PHE A 13 13.16 18.27 -6.64
C PHE A 13 12.96 18.77 -8.08
N ASP A 14 13.66 18.17 -9.04
CA ASP A 14 13.57 18.55 -10.46
C ASP A 14 12.26 18.06 -11.11
N ASP A 15 11.70 16.97 -10.59
CA ASP A 15 10.43 16.39 -11.01
C ASP A 15 9.49 16.30 -9.78
N PRO A 16 8.16 16.17 -9.97
CA PRO A 16 7.22 16.02 -8.87
C PRO A 16 7.53 14.82 -7.97
N VAL A 17 7.34 14.99 -6.66
CA VAL A 17 7.39 13.88 -5.69
C VAL A 17 6.07 13.12 -5.77
N MET A 18 6.12 11.84 -6.13
CA MET A 18 4.91 11.05 -6.38
C MET A 18 4.64 9.98 -5.32
N GLY A 19 5.67 9.49 -4.65
CA GLY A 19 5.55 8.51 -3.58
C GLY A 19 6.36 8.94 -2.37
N MET A 20 5.80 8.68 -1.20
CA MET A 20 6.43 8.97 0.08
C MET A 20 6.15 7.82 1.04
N ALA A 21 7.17 7.40 1.79
CA ALA A 21 7.01 6.46 2.90
C ALA A 21 7.83 6.94 4.10
N ILE A 22 7.29 6.78 5.31
CA ILE A 22 7.94 7.20 6.56
C ILE A 22 8.06 5.99 7.48
N ARG A 23 9.23 5.79 8.07
CA ARG A 23 9.50 4.77 9.09
C ARG A 23 10.74 5.14 9.89
N ASP A 24 10.71 4.91 11.19
CA ASP A 24 11.86 5.04 12.11
C ASP A 24 12.65 6.36 11.95
N GLY A 25 11.93 7.49 11.89
CA GLY A 25 12.54 8.82 11.79
C GLY A 25 13.21 9.09 10.43
N LYS A 26 12.80 8.38 9.37
CA LYS A 26 13.31 8.56 8.01
C LYS A 26 12.16 8.72 7.01
N LEU A 27 12.45 9.44 5.94
CA LEU A 27 11.55 9.66 4.80
C LEU A 27 12.18 9.10 3.54
N TRP A 28 11.43 8.28 2.81
CA TRP A 28 11.73 7.86 1.45
C TRP A 28 10.82 8.62 0.50
N ALA A 29 11.37 9.12 -0.59
CA ALA A 29 10.61 9.88 -1.59
C ALA A 29 11.06 9.54 -3.00
N THR A 30 10.10 9.26 -3.88
CA THR A 30 10.34 9.10 -5.32
C THR A 30 10.15 10.42 -6.04
N SER A 31 11.01 10.69 -7.02
CA SER A 31 10.97 11.87 -7.89
C SER A 31 11.35 11.42 -9.30
N ASN A 32 10.39 10.86 -10.01
CA ASN A 32 10.50 10.31 -11.37
C ASN A 32 11.66 9.31 -11.53
N ASN A 33 12.89 9.78 -11.78
CA ASN A 33 14.09 8.98 -11.99
C ASN A 33 14.89 8.67 -10.72
N PHE A 34 14.46 9.17 -9.56
CA PHE A 34 15.19 8.97 -8.31
C PHE A 34 14.33 8.44 -7.16
N LEU A 35 14.88 7.51 -6.40
CA LEU A 35 14.45 7.20 -5.04
C LEU A 35 15.46 7.80 -4.06
N TYR A 36 14.99 8.71 -3.22
CA TYR A 36 15.78 9.35 -2.19
C TYR A 36 15.39 8.85 -0.80
N ARG A 37 16.35 8.94 0.13
CA ARG A 37 16.12 8.80 1.58
C ARG A 37 16.64 10.03 2.30
N PHE A 38 15.93 10.43 3.34
CA PHE A 38 16.25 11.54 4.23
C PHE A 38 16.14 11.09 5.69
N ASP A 39 16.88 11.74 6.58
CA ASP A 39 16.54 11.73 8.00
C ASP A 39 15.39 12.72 8.21
N LEU A 40 14.37 12.33 8.97
CA LEU A 40 13.16 13.12 9.22
C LEU A 40 13.10 13.50 10.70
N SER A 41 13.13 14.80 10.99
CA SER A 41 13.00 15.28 12.36
C SER A 41 11.56 15.20 12.87
N GLU A 42 11.39 15.06 14.18
CA GLU A 42 10.06 15.09 14.83
C GLU A 42 9.30 16.41 14.57
N THR A 43 10.04 17.49 14.29
CA THR A 43 9.47 18.80 13.96
C THR A 43 9.04 18.96 12.50
N GLY A 44 9.35 17.98 11.64
CA GLY A 44 8.93 17.93 10.23
C GLY A 44 10.05 18.08 9.18
N PRO A 45 11.06 18.96 9.34
CA PRO A 45 12.12 19.10 8.34
C PRO A 45 12.92 17.81 8.11
N ALA A 46 13.24 17.54 6.85
CA ALA A 46 14.05 16.42 6.40
C ALA A 46 15.46 16.87 6.00
N THR A 47 16.49 16.09 6.34
CA THR A 47 17.90 16.38 6.09
C THR A 47 18.62 15.16 5.51
N ASN A 48 19.92 15.29 5.20
CA ASN A 48 20.78 14.18 4.78
C ASN A 48 20.26 13.39 3.56
N LYS A 49 19.81 14.11 2.52
CA LYS A 49 19.34 13.52 1.25
C LYS A 49 20.39 12.57 0.67
N THR A 50 20.00 11.31 0.53
CA THR A 50 20.80 10.24 -0.08
C THR A 50 20.03 9.66 -1.26
N THR A 51 20.67 9.48 -2.41
CA THR A 51 20.08 8.77 -3.55
C THR A 51 20.30 7.26 -3.38
N LEU A 52 19.22 6.48 -3.33
CA LEU A 52 19.28 5.03 -3.20
C LEU A 52 19.21 4.33 -4.56
N VAL A 53 18.24 4.73 -5.38
CA VAL A 53 17.99 4.12 -6.70
C VAL A 53 17.87 5.21 -7.76
N VAL A 54 18.47 4.96 -8.93
CA VAL A 54 18.38 5.82 -10.11
C VAL A 54 17.84 5.01 -11.28
N ASP A 55 16.80 5.49 -11.95
CA ASP A 55 16.43 4.99 -13.26
C ASP A 55 17.22 5.72 -14.35
N LYS A 56 17.97 4.99 -15.17
CA LYS A 56 18.77 5.58 -16.27
C LYS A 56 17.92 6.09 -17.43
N ASN A 57 16.66 5.67 -17.52
CA ASN A 57 15.74 6.09 -18.56
C ASN A 57 14.59 6.91 -17.98
N LYS A 58 14.33 8.09 -18.57
CA LYS A 58 13.25 8.97 -18.12
C LYS A 58 11.91 8.49 -18.67
N ALA A 59 10.93 8.31 -17.78
CA ALA A 59 9.55 8.10 -18.17
C ALA A 59 8.99 9.39 -18.82
N TRP A 60 8.09 9.24 -19.78
CA TRP A 60 7.52 10.39 -20.51
C TRP A 60 6.61 11.27 -19.62
N ASN A 61 5.89 10.68 -18.68
CA ASN A 61 5.05 11.37 -17.69
C ASN A 61 5.68 11.15 -16.29
N PRO A 62 5.24 11.81 -15.18
CA PRO A 62 5.79 11.58 -13.85
C PRO A 62 5.30 10.24 -13.26
N PHE A 63 5.23 9.21 -14.10
CA PHE A 63 4.89 7.82 -13.78
C PHE A 63 6.13 6.94 -13.86
N GLY A 64 7.34 7.49 -13.62
CA GLY A 64 8.57 6.73 -13.43
C GLY A 64 8.51 5.92 -12.13
N MET A 65 9.45 6.13 -11.22
CA MET A 65 9.30 5.65 -9.84
C MET A 65 8.16 6.43 -9.15
N PHE A 66 7.15 5.70 -8.70
CA PHE A 66 5.85 6.25 -8.36
C PHE A 66 5.50 6.00 -6.89
N VAL A 67 4.72 4.97 -6.54
CA VAL A 67 4.26 4.74 -5.16
C VAL A 67 5.35 4.08 -4.33
N LEU A 68 5.42 4.45 -3.04
CA LEU A 68 6.20 3.77 -2.01
C LEU A 68 5.28 3.30 -0.89
N GLU A 69 5.40 2.04 -0.49
CA GLU A 69 4.67 1.49 0.65
C GLU A 69 5.57 0.54 1.43
N TRP A 70 5.31 0.40 2.72
CA TRP A 70 5.98 -0.62 3.52
C TRP A 70 5.16 -1.90 3.53
N GLY A 71 5.78 -3.00 3.12
CA GLY A 71 5.14 -4.31 3.16
C GLY A 71 5.10 -4.89 4.56
N PRO A 72 4.22 -5.90 4.77
CA PRO A 72 4.08 -6.57 6.05
C PRO A 72 5.29 -7.45 6.40
N ASP A 73 6.17 -7.72 5.44
CA ASP A 73 7.46 -8.39 5.62
C ASP A 73 8.61 -7.43 6.02
N GLY A 74 8.31 -6.13 6.20
CA GLY A 74 9.28 -5.12 6.59
C GLY A 74 10.11 -4.55 5.42
N LYS A 75 9.82 -4.91 4.17
CA LYS A 75 10.51 -4.37 2.98
C LYS A 75 9.84 -3.10 2.47
N LEU A 76 10.60 -2.26 1.76
CA LEU A 76 10.09 -1.10 1.04
C LEU A 76 9.66 -1.55 -0.36
N TYR A 77 8.43 -1.25 -0.73
CA TYR A 77 7.85 -1.60 -2.02
C TYR A 77 7.76 -0.36 -2.87
N MET A 78 7.96 -0.52 -4.18
CA MET A 78 7.93 0.56 -5.13
C MET A 78 7.25 0.15 -6.43
N SER A 79 6.38 1.02 -6.93
CA SER A 79 5.82 0.87 -8.26
C SER A 79 6.58 1.73 -9.28
N VAL A 80 6.72 1.21 -10.50
CA VAL A 80 7.36 1.92 -11.62
C VAL A 80 6.50 1.78 -12.87
N GLY A 81 6.16 2.88 -13.52
CA GLY A 81 5.36 2.86 -14.76
C GLY A 81 6.13 2.38 -15.99
N ASN A 82 5.41 2.29 -17.10
CA ASN A 82 5.90 1.66 -18.32
C ASN A 82 6.83 2.59 -19.13
N HIS A 83 8.09 2.20 -19.18
CA HIS A 83 9.12 2.72 -20.08
C HIS A 83 10.24 1.68 -20.18
N ASN A 84 11.35 2.01 -20.84
CA ASN A 84 12.54 1.16 -20.84
C ASN A 84 13.24 1.19 -19.46
N ILE A 85 12.59 0.68 -18.41
CA ILE A 85 13.06 0.75 -17.02
C ILE A 85 14.49 0.21 -16.91
N ASP A 86 15.38 1.02 -16.34
CA ASP A 86 16.76 0.66 -16.04
C ASP A 86 17.17 1.18 -14.66
N LEU A 87 16.67 0.52 -13.61
CA LEU A 87 16.95 0.88 -12.22
C LEU A 87 18.35 0.43 -11.82
N ARG A 88 19.08 1.32 -11.15
CA ARG A 88 20.42 1.10 -10.58
C ARG A 88 20.37 1.37 -9.09
N GLY A 89 20.60 0.34 -8.30
CA GLY A 89 20.67 0.42 -6.84
C GLY A 89 22.11 0.33 -6.30
N PRO A 90 22.27 0.21 -4.98
CA PRO A 90 23.56 -0.03 -4.34
C PRO A 90 24.18 -1.36 -4.81
N GLY A 91 25.52 -1.46 -4.76
CA GLY A 91 26.22 -2.73 -4.99
C GLY A 91 26.06 -3.30 -6.40
N ASP A 92 25.96 -2.44 -7.42
CA ASP A 92 25.75 -2.78 -8.83
C ASP A 92 24.42 -3.52 -9.13
N GLU A 93 23.45 -3.45 -8.22
CA GLU A 93 22.12 -4.03 -8.45
C GLU A 93 21.38 -3.34 -9.60
N GLN A 94 20.69 -4.15 -10.40
CA GLN A 94 19.97 -3.71 -11.59
C GLN A 94 18.59 -4.33 -11.63
N MET A 95 17.60 -3.54 -12.05
CA MET A 95 16.24 -4.03 -12.21
C MET A 95 15.58 -3.41 -13.44
N SER A 96 14.79 -4.20 -14.16
CA SER A 96 14.07 -3.78 -15.35
C SER A 96 12.71 -4.47 -15.49
N GLY A 97 11.85 -3.88 -16.33
CA GLY A 97 10.62 -4.50 -16.82
C GLY A 97 10.84 -5.22 -18.16
N ARG A 98 9.97 -6.16 -18.51
CA ARG A 98 10.01 -6.83 -19.82
C ARG A 98 9.24 -6.02 -20.85
N GLY A 99 9.82 -5.80 -22.03
CA GLY A 99 9.09 -5.18 -23.16
C GLY A 99 8.59 -3.76 -22.89
N GLY A 100 9.27 -3.03 -22.01
CA GLY A 100 8.91 -1.67 -21.63
C GLY A 100 7.61 -1.57 -20.81
N SER A 101 7.28 -2.61 -20.03
CA SER A 101 6.14 -2.62 -19.10
C SER A 101 6.52 -2.04 -17.74
N GLY A 102 5.55 -1.47 -17.04
CA GLY A 102 5.62 -1.16 -15.62
C GLY A 102 5.76 -2.40 -14.75
N ILE A 103 6.29 -2.19 -13.54
CA ILE A 103 6.61 -3.24 -12.56
C ILE A 103 6.21 -2.81 -11.14
N VAL A 104 6.08 -3.80 -10.26
CA VAL A 104 6.19 -3.59 -8.82
C VAL A 104 7.36 -4.41 -8.31
N LEU A 105 8.17 -3.80 -7.46
CA LEU A 105 9.29 -4.44 -6.79
C LEU A 105 9.27 -4.17 -5.29
N ARG A 106 10.05 -4.95 -4.54
CA ARG A 106 10.42 -4.66 -3.15
C ARG A 106 11.94 -4.63 -2.98
N MET A 107 12.41 -4.03 -1.90
CA MET A 107 13.81 -3.89 -1.54
C MET A 107 13.99 -3.69 -0.03
N ASN A 108 15.23 -3.78 0.45
CA ASN A 108 15.59 -3.30 1.78
C ASN A 108 15.45 -1.76 1.85
N ASP A 109 15.43 -1.23 3.07
CA ASP A 109 15.29 0.20 3.35
C ASP A 109 16.49 1.06 2.85
N ASP A 110 17.61 0.42 2.52
CA ASP A 110 18.79 1.01 1.90
C ASP A 110 18.80 0.90 0.36
N GLY A 111 17.75 0.31 -0.24
CA GLY A 111 17.64 0.11 -1.69
C GLY A 111 18.31 -1.16 -2.22
N SER A 112 18.94 -1.98 -1.37
CA SER A 112 19.52 -3.27 -1.75
C SER A 112 18.49 -4.39 -1.81
N ARG A 113 18.88 -5.51 -2.44
CA ARG A 113 18.09 -6.71 -2.70
C ARG A 113 16.78 -6.41 -3.42
N MET A 114 16.85 -5.65 -4.51
CA MET A 114 15.69 -5.42 -5.36
C MET A 114 15.13 -6.75 -5.90
N GLU A 115 13.85 -6.98 -5.67
CA GLU A 115 13.12 -8.15 -6.15
C GLU A 115 11.85 -7.71 -6.88
N ARG A 116 11.75 -8.07 -8.16
CA ARG A 116 10.54 -7.80 -8.95
C ARG A 116 9.45 -8.79 -8.59
N LEU A 117 8.32 -8.25 -8.15
CA LEU A 117 7.15 -9.04 -7.75
C LEU A 117 6.25 -9.31 -8.95
N THR A 118 6.02 -8.31 -9.79
CA THR A 118 5.16 -8.43 -10.97
C THR A 118 5.59 -7.43 -12.05
N HIS A 119 5.18 -7.70 -13.29
CA HIS A 119 5.40 -6.83 -14.45
C HIS A 119 4.30 -7.01 -15.48
N GLY A 120 4.44 -6.34 -16.63
CA GLY A 120 3.37 -6.30 -17.62
C GLY A 120 2.29 -5.28 -17.24
N LEU A 121 2.62 -4.21 -16.52
CA LEU A 121 1.66 -3.17 -16.16
C LEU A 121 1.86 -1.95 -17.05
N ARG A 122 0.85 -1.07 -17.18
CA ARG A 122 1.07 0.25 -17.77
C ARG A 122 1.62 1.17 -16.68
N VAL A 123 0.73 1.68 -15.82
CA VAL A 123 1.12 2.43 -14.63
C VAL A 123 0.51 1.76 -13.41
N PRO A 124 1.30 1.01 -12.62
CA PRO A 124 0.89 0.57 -11.28
C PRO A 124 0.75 1.80 -10.37
N TYR A 125 -0.41 2.44 -10.45
CA TYR A 125 -0.68 3.76 -9.90
C TYR A 125 -0.84 3.70 -8.37
N SER A 126 -1.30 2.57 -7.84
CA SER A 126 -1.41 2.38 -6.40
C SER A 126 -1.39 0.89 -6.09
N PHE A 127 -0.93 0.53 -4.90
CA PHE A 127 -1.02 -0.83 -4.42
C PHE A 127 -1.04 -0.84 -2.89
N ASP A 128 -1.61 -1.90 -2.32
CA ASP A 128 -1.66 -2.12 -0.88
C ASP A 128 -1.54 -3.61 -0.56
N TYR A 129 -0.83 -3.92 0.52
CA TYR A 129 -0.77 -5.27 1.06
C TYR A 129 -1.77 -5.42 2.18
N ASP A 130 -2.70 -6.37 2.03
CA ASP A 130 -3.54 -6.71 3.17
C ASP A 130 -2.72 -7.39 4.28
N PRO A 131 -3.20 -7.37 5.55
CA PRO A 131 -2.51 -8.00 6.67
C PRO A 131 -2.22 -9.49 6.48
N PHE A 132 -2.85 -10.14 5.51
CA PHE A 132 -2.69 -11.55 5.19
C PHE A 132 -1.74 -11.78 4.01
N GLY A 133 -1.09 -10.74 3.47
CA GLY A 133 -0.12 -10.85 2.37
C GLY A 133 -0.68 -10.79 0.96
N GLN A 134 -1.93 -10.40 0.76
CA GLN A 134 -2.43 -10.17 -0.61
C GLN A 134 -1.96 -8.80 -1.08
N LEU A 135 -1.22 -8.78 -2.18
CA LEU A 135 -1.01 -7.54 -2.92
C LEU A 135 -2.24 -7.24 -3.77
N TRP A 136 -2.83 -6.07 -3.51
CA TRP A 136 -3.91 -5.49 -4.27
C TRP A 136 -3.37 -4.30 -5.05
N LEU A 137 -3.64 -4.23 -6.34
CA LEU A 137 -2.97 -3.26 -7.21
C LEU A 137 -3.95 -2.56 -8.14
N LEU A 138 -3.75 -1.25 -8.29
CA LEU A 138 -4.38 -0.41 -9.29
C LEU A 138 -3.41 -0.19 -10.46
N SER A 139 -3.82 -0.55 -11.67
CA SER A 139 -3.06 -0.29 -12.90
C SER A 139 -3.89 0.56 -13.86
N ASN A 140 -3.42 1.77 -14.17
CA ASN A 140 -4.17 2.72 -14.99
C ASN A 140 -3.87 2.59 -16.48
N GLY A 141 -4.92 2.67 -17.29
CA GLY A 141 -4.86 2.74 -18.75
C GLY A 141 -4.60 4.16 -19.27
N GLN A 142 -4.35 4.34 -20.57
CA GLN A 142 -4.32 5.68 -21.17
C GLN A 142 -5.77 6.16 -21.36
N GLY A 143 -6.36 6.70 -20.30
CA GLY A 143 -7.80 6.93 -20.21
C GLY A 143 -8.49 5.72 -19.58
N ASN A 144 -8.91 4.74 -20.38
CA ASN A 144 -9.52 3.50 -19.88
C ASN A 144 -9.00 2.29 -20.67
N PRO A 145 -9.09 1.07 -20.12
CA PRO A 145 -9.59 0.74 -18.78
C PRO A 145 -8.53 0.86 -17.67
N ASP A 146 -8.90 1.49 -16.56
CA ASP A 146 -8.22 1.34 -15.27
C ASP A 146 -8.63 0.03 -14.62
N ARG A 147 -7.72 -0.59 -13.86
CA ARG A 147 -7.93 -1.95 -13.35
C ARG A 147 -7.53 -2.14 -11.92
N PHE A 148 -8.32 -2.96 -11.25
CA PHE A 148 -7.97 -3.57 -10.00
C PHE A 148 -7.47 -5.01 -10.20
N LEU A 149 -6.31 -5.33 -9.63
CA LEU A 149 -5.63 -6.61 -9.73
C LEU A 149 -5.49 -7.23 -8.34
N ARG A 150 -5.91 -8.48 -8.19
CA ARG A 150 -5.42 -9.34 -7.11
C ARG A 150 -4.11 -9.95 -7.59
N VAL A 151 -2.98 -9.42 -7.12
CA VAL A 151 -1.68 -9.78 -7.67
C VAL A 151 -1.33 -11.23 -7.32
N ILE A 152 -0.82 -11.95 -8.30
CA ILE A 152 -0.13 -13.22 -8.14
C ILE A 152 1.35 -12.95 -8.42
N ASP A 153 2.20 -13.22 -7.44
CA ASP A 153 3.63 -12.95 -7.55
C ASP A 153 4.26 -13.73 -8.72
N GLY A 154 5.17 -13.08 -9.43
CA GLY A 154 5.86 -13.59 -10.61
C GLY A 154 5.05 -13.52 -11.91
N VAL A 155 3.76 -13.15 -11.88
CA VAL A 155 2.93 -13.09 -13.08
C VAL A 155 3.33 -11.90 -13.97
N ASP A 156 3.39 -12.18 -15.27
CA ASP A 156 3.43 -11.16 -16.32
C ASP A 156 2.00 -10.81 -16.72
N TYR A 157 1.60 -9.59 -16.44
CA TYR A 157 0.31 -9.03 -16.81
C TYR A 157 0.38 -8.39 -18.20
N HIS A 158 1.23 -8.84 -19.13
CA HIS A 158 1.22 -8.64 -20.59
C HIS A 158 0.92 -7.24 -21.18
N CYS A 159 0.92 -6.16 -20.39
CA CYS A 159 0.87 -4.79 -20.89
C CYS A 159 2.28 -4.42 -21.33
N TYR A 160 2.57 -4.70 -22.59
CA TYR A 160 3.80 -4.25 -23.23
C TYR A 160 3.48 -3.03 -24.07
N SER A 161 4.36 -2.03 -24.02
CA SER A 161 4.28 -0.80 -24.81
C SER A 161 4.57 -1.06 -26.30
N ARG A 162 4.05 -2.16 -26.87
CA ARG A 162 4.16 -2.52 -28.28
C ARG A 162 2.95 -1.95 -29.01
N GLY A 163 3.19 -1.08 -29.99
CA GLY A 163 2.15 -0.69 -30.95
C GLY A 163 1.60 -1.94 -31.63
N GLY A 164 0.40 -2.37 -31.25
CA GLY A 164 -0.26 -3.55 -31.82
C GLY A 164 -0.86 -4.55 -30.82
N VAL A 165 -0.64 -4.40 -29.52
CA VAL A 165 -1.38 -5.18 -28.50
C VAL A 165 -2.56 -4.35 -28.01
N ASP A 166 -3.78 -4.79 -28.35
CA ASP A 166 -5.02 -4.19 -27.86
C ASP A 166 -5.17 -4.42 -26.35
N ASN A 167 -5.48 -3.37 -25.59
CA ASN A 167 -5.71 -3.43 -24.14
C ASN A 167 -6.90 -4.35 -23.75
N ASN A 168 -7.70 -4.82 -24.71
CA ASN A 168 -8.78 -5.78 -24.48
C ASN A 168 -8.35 -7.13 -23.90
N TRP A 169 -7.11 -7.58 -24.14
CA TRP A 169 -6.62 -8.82 -23.49
C TRP A 169 -6.67 -8.69 -21.97
N LEU A 170 -6.60 -7.46 -21.46
CA LEU A 170 -6.70 -7.19 -20.05
C LEU A 170 -8.15 -6.94 -19.54
N ALA A 171 -9.18 -7.02 -20.37
CA ALA A 171 -10.59 -6.96 -19.93
C ALA A 171 -11.03 -8.16 -19.05
N GLY A 172 -10.10 -8.99 -18.57
CA GLY A 172 -10.40 -10.17 -17.75
C GLY A 172 -11.10 -11.30 -18.51
N ASN A 173 -11.35 -11.13 -19.81
CA ASN A 173 -12.10 -12.06 -20.65
C ASN A 173 -11.28 -13.27 -21.13
N HIS A 174 -10.00 -13.36 -20.72
CA HIS A 174 -9.16 -14.52 -20.99
C HIS A 174 -9.20 -15.46 -19.76
N PRO A 175 -9.39 -16.78 -19.93
CA PRO A 175 -9.48 -17.72 -18.81
C PRO A 175 -8.17 -17.86 -18.01
N LEU A 176 -7.05 -17.40 -18.56
CA LEU A 176 -5.76 -17.29 -17.87
C LEU A 176 -5.46 -15.87 -17.38
N ALA A 177 -6.39 -14.92 -17.54
CA ALA A 177 -6.22 -13.59 -17.00
C ALA A 177 -6.23 -13.71 -15.47
N PRO A 178 -5.19 -13.22 -14.77
CA PRO A 178 -5.22 -13.10 -13.31
C PRO A 178 -6.44 -12.27 -12.87
N PRO A 179 -6.89 -12.39 -11.60
CA PRO A 179 -8.13 -11.76 -11.16
C PRO A 179 -8.05 -10.24 -11.34
N CYS A 180 -8.71 -9.75 -12.39
CA CYS A 180 -8.64 -8.39 -12.87
C CYS A 180 -10.06 -7.87 -13.04
N PHE A 181 -10.31 -6.70 -12.46
CA PHE A 181 -11.63 -6.08 -12.45
C PHE A 181 -11.50 -4.71 -13.11
N GLU A 182 -12.28 -4.50 -14.17
CA GLU A 182 -12.35 -3.19 -14.82
C GLU A 182 -13.04 -2.18 -13.89
N LEU A 183 -12.44 -1.00 -13.80
CA LEU A 183 -12.92 0.09 -12.96
C LEU A 183 -13.82 1.02 -13.78
N PRO A 184 -14.69 1.82 -13.12
CA PRO A 184 -15.41 2.88 -13.80
C PRO A 184 -14.45 3.80 -14.55
N ARG A 185 -15.02 4.51 -15.53
CA ARG A 185 -14.33 5.64 -16.15
C ARG A 185 -13.84 6.62 -15.08
N GLY A 186 -12.66 7.17 -15.33
CA GLY A 186 -12.05 8.21 -14.52
C GLY A 186 -10.55 8.00 -14.41
N ALA A 187 -9.89 8.85 -13.65
CA ALA A 187 -8.53 8.62 -13.19
C ALA A 187 -8.59 8.03 -11.77
N SER A 188 -8.41 6.72 -11.67
CA SER A 188 -8.28 6.07 -10.36
C SER A 188 -6.93 6.42 -9.75
N THR A 189 -6.89 6.86 -8.49
CA THR A 189 -5.66 7.48 -7.94
C THR A 189 -5.08 6.79 -6.71
N GLN A 190 -5.90 6.12 -5.90
CA GLN A 190 -5.40 5.38 -4.74
C GLN A 190 -6.35 4.25 -4.39
N LEU A 191 -5.77 3.14 -3.96
CA LEU A 191 -6.46 1.93 -3.56
C LEU A 191 -5.89 1.47 -2.22
N ILE A 192 -6.76 1.30 -1.21
CA ILE A 192 -6.37 0.68 0.07
C ILE A 192 -7.34 -0.43 0.44
N ARG A 193 -6.84 -1.38 1.24
CA ARG A 193 -7.63 -2.43 1.86
C ARG A 193 -7.87 -2.08 3.33
N TYR A 194 -9.13 -1.85 3.70
CA TYR A 194 -9.44 -1.36 5.04
C TYR A 194 -9.30 -2.43 6.12
N TYR A 195 -8.30 -2.29 7.00
CA TYR A 195 -8.17 -3.05 8.25
C TYR A 195 -7.80 -2.11 9.42
N GLY A 196 -8.68 -1.15 9.69
CA GLY A 196 -8.51 -0.11 10.72
C GLY A 196 -9.45 -0.26 11.92
N ALA A 197 -9.20 0.53 12.97
CA ALA A 197 -9.98 0.46 14.20
C ALA A 197 -11.31 1.22 14.17
N ALA A 198 -11.43 2.26 13.33
CA ALA A 198 -12.51 3.24 13.46
C ALA A 198 -13.86 2.82 12.88
N TYR A 199 -13.88 2.06 11.78
CA TYR A 199 -15.11 1.70 11.08
C TYR A 199 -15.65 0.31 11.50
N PRO A 200 -16.96 0.06 11.37
CA PRO A 200 -17.62 -1.21 11.75
C PRO A 200 -17.06 -2.45 11.04
N ASP A 201 -17.44 -3.63 11.53
CA ASP A 201 -17.00 -4.93 10.99
C ASP A 201 -17.37 -5.12 9.52
N GLU A 202 -18.49 -4.55 9.09
CA GLU A 202 -18.91 -4.61 7.69
C GLU A 202 -17.90 -3.94 6.73
N ILE A 203 -17.14 -2.95 7.21
CA ILE A 203 -16.15 -2.24 6.40
C ILE A 203 -14.81 -3.00 6.36
N GLN A 204 -14.56 -3.91 7.31
CA GLN A 204 -13.30 -4.65 7.38
C GLN A 204 -13.08 -5.51 6.13
N GLY A 205 -11.89 -5.41 5.56
CA GLY A 205 -11.55 -6.05 4.31
C GLY A 205 -12.24 -5.43 3.08
N SER A 206 -12.91 -4.29 3.17
CA SER A 206 -13.34 -3.58 1.96
C SER A 206 -12.14 -2.97 1.24
N LEU A 207 -12.21 -2.87 -0.08
CA LEU A 207 -11.27 -2.04 -0.85
C LEU A 207 -11.89 -0.67 -1.08
N LEU A 208 -11.11 0.36 -0.82
CA LEU A 208 -11.50 1.75 -0.99
C LEU A 208 -10.69 2.33 -2.14
N LEU A 209 -11.38 2.76 -3.18
CA LEU A 209 -10.78 3.28 -4.40
C LEU A 209 -11.13 4.75 -4.55
N ASN A 210 -10.13 5.62 -4.50
CA ASN A 210 -10.28 7.00 -4.93
C ASN A 210 -10.40 7.04 -6.45
N ASN A 211 -11.50 7.62 -6.93
CA ASN A 211 -11.62 8.05 -8.31
C ASN A 211 -11.59 9.57 -8.37
N TRP A 212 -10.51 10.12 -8.92
CA TRP A 212 -10.41 11.55 -9.22
C TRP A 212 -11.46 11.99 -10.25
N GLY A 213 -11.99 11.03 -11.01
CA GLY A 213 -13.06 11.19 -11.99
C GLY A 213 -12.53 11.43 -13.40
N ALA A 214 -13.43 11.68 -14.34
CA ALA A 214 -13.03 12.11 -15.67
C ALA A 214 -12.57 13.57 -15.73
N HIS A 215 -11.75 13.90 -16.74
CA HIS A 215 -11.41 15.28 -17.06
C HIS A 215 -12.66 16.14 -17.35
N GLY A 216 -12.60 17.42 -16.97
CA GLY A 216 -13.66 18.41 -17.16
C GLY A 216 -14.50 18.69 -15.91
N PHE A 217 -15.27 19.78 -15.89
CA PHE A 217 -15.85 20.31 -14.65
C PHE A 217 -16.92 19.42 -13.98
N GLN A 218 -17.79 18.78 -14.77
CA GLN A 218 -18.98 18.05 -14.29
C GLN A 218 -18.81 16.52 -14.28
N ALA A 219 -17.66 16.00 -13.86
CA ALA A 219 -17.46 14.55 -13.82
C ALA A 219 -18.31 13.93 -12.68
N PRO A 220 -19.32 13.06 -12.98
CA PRO A 220 -20.22 12.50 -11.96
C PRO A 220 -19.57 11.36 -11.15
N ASP A 221 -18.38 10.93 -11.55
CA ASP A 221 -17.65 9.79 -11.04
C ASP A 221 -16.55 10.17 -10.02
N ARG A 222 -16.56 11.42 -9.54
CA ARG A 222 -15.68 11.91 -8.45
C ARG A 222 -16.16 11.40 -7.10
N THR A 223 -15.67 10.24 -6.71
CA THR A 223 -16.11 9.57 -5.49
C THR A 223 -15.04 8.61 -5.02
N ILE A 224 -15.14 8.23 -3.76
CA ILE A 224 -14.44 7.06 -3.25
C ILE A 224 -15.42 5.89 -3.34
N PHE A 225 -15.06 4.87 -4.11
CA PHE A 225 -15.85 3.65 -4.25
C PHE A 225 -15.44 2.61 -3.20
N ARG A 226 -16.41 1.87 -2.69
CA ARG A 226 -16.20 0.68 -1.88
C ARG A 226 -16.44 -0.56 -2.73
N TYR A 227 -15.50 -1.49 -2.68
CA TYR A 227 -15.62 -2.81 -3.27
C TYR A 227 -15.58 -3.86 -2.15
N VAL A 228 -16.63 -4.67 -2.08
CA VAL A 228 -16.80 -5.68 -1.03
C VAL A 228 -16.42 -7.05 -1.59
N PRO A 229 -15.43 -7.71 -0.99
CA PRO A 229 -15.04 -9.07 -1.33
C PRO A 229 -15.87 -10.12 -0.58
N ASP A 230 -15.98 -11.31 -1.16
CA ASP A 230 -16.38 -12.53 -0.44
C ASP A 230 -15.22 -13.11 0.39
N GLU A 231 -15.47 -14.24 1.06
CA GLU A 231 -14.48 -14.97 1.87
C GLU A 231 -13.27 -15.51 1.07
N ARG A 232 -13.37 -15.53 -0.26
CA ARG A 232 -12.33 -15.95 -1.20
C ARG A 232 -11.71 -14.77 -1.94
N ASN A 233 -11.92 -13.55 -1.45
CA ASN A 233 -11.40 -12.32 -2.03
C ASN A 233 -11.89 -12.07 -3.47
N ASN A 234 -13.03 -12.62 -3.88
CA ASN A 234 -13.70 -12.22 -5.12
C ASN A 234 -14.59 -11.02 -4.84
N ILE A 235 -14.57 -10.02 -5.72
CA ILE A 235 -15.43 -8.84 -5.57
C ILE A 235 -16.88 -9.22 -5.89
N VAL A 236 -17.78 -9.06 -4.92
CA VAL A 236 -19.20 -9.43 -5.04
C VAL A 236 -20.13 -8.22 -4.99
N HIS A 237 -19.68 -7.09 -4.46
CA HIS A 237 -20.46 -5.86 -4.42
C HIS A 237 -19.57 -4.63 -4.63
N LYS A 238 -20.16 -3.57 -5.19
CA LYS A 238 -19.50 -2.29 -5.49
C LYS A 238 -20.51 -1.16 -5.33
N GLU A 239 -20.10 -0.11 -4.65
CA GLU A 239 -20.93 1.08 -4.43
C GLU A 239 -20.07 2.36 -4.38
N PRO A 240 -20.59 3.52 -4.83
CA PRO A 240 -20.07 4.80 -4.36
C PRO A 240 -20.25 4.87 -2.84
N TRP A 241 -19.20 5.23 -2.10
CA TRP A 241 -19.22 5.20 -0.64
C TRP A 241 -19.03 6.59 -0.02
N ILE A 242 -17.93 7.27 -0.34
CA ILE A 242 -17.72 8.66 0.10
C ILE A 242 -17.93 9.58 -1.11
N THR A 243 -19.02 10.34 -1.05
CA THR A 243 -19.39 11.35 -2.05
C THR A 243 -19.29 12.74 -1.45
N CYS A 244 -19.04 13.74 -2.29
CA CYS A 244 -18.99 15.13 -1.88
C CYS A 244 -19.90 15.96 -2.79
N ARG A 245 -20.70 16.85 -2.19
CA ARG A 245 -21.58 17.76 -2.95
C ARG A 245 -20.83 18.95 -3.54
N ASP A 246 -19.60 19.18 -3.10
CA ASP A 246 -18.74 20.21 -3.67
C ASP A 246 -18.24 19.74 -5.05
N PRO A 247 -18.61 20.45 -6.15
CA PRO A 247 -18.21 20.04 -7.50
C PRO A 247 -16.70 20.12 -7.74
N HIS A 248 -15.93 20.80 -6.88
CA HIS A 248 -14.48 20.87 -6.99
C HIS A 248 -13.75 19.68 -6.34
N PHE A 249 -14.44 18.88 -5.51
CA PHE A 249 -13.86 17.72 -4.85
C PHE A 249 -13.29 16.73 -5.86
N ARG A 250 -12.03 16.36 -5.68
CA ARG A 250 -11.24 15.46 -6.52
C ARG A 250 -10.26 14.69 -5.63
N SER A 251 -10.71 13.58 -5.07
CA SER A 251 -9.86 12.73 -4.23
C SER A 251 -8.66 12.20 -5.02
N SER A 252 -7.46 12.49 -4.54
CA SER A 252 -6.20 12.06 -5.14
C SER A 252 -5.48 10.99 -4.32
N HIS A 253 -5.72 10.94 -3.00
CA HIS A 253 -5.08 9.94 -2.13
C HIS A 253 -5.93 9.64 -0.90
N ILE A 254 -5.83 8.42 -0.39
CA ILE A 254 -6.48 7.96 0.84
C ILE A 254 -5.47 7.14 1.65
N LEU A 255 -5.40 7.38 2.96
CA LEU A 255 -4.62 6.59 3.89
C LEU A 255 -5.37 6.38 5.20
N LEU A 256 -4.93 5.40 5.99
CA LEU A 256 -5.39 5.21 7.35
C LEU A 256 -4.68 6.19 8.30
N ALA A 257 -5.46 6.96 9.06
CA ALA A 257 -4.97 7.67 10.23
C ALA A 257 -4.61 6.66 11.35
N PRO A 258 -3.76 7.02 12.34
CA PRO A 258 -3.36 6.10 13.41
C PRO A 258 -4.51 5.46 14.21
N ASP A 259 -5.64 6.16 14.34
CA ASP A 259 -6.87 5.69 14.98
C ASP A 259 -7.78 4.84 14.05
N GLY A 260 -7.39 4.70 12.78
CA GLY A 260 -8.11 3.94 11.76
C GLY A 260 -9.17 4.74 11.02
N ASP A 261 -9.30 6.05 11.28
CA ASP A 261 -10.06 6.96 10.41
C ASP A 261 -9.38 7.11 9.05
N LEU A 262 -10.05 7.75 8.09
CA LEU A 262 -9.51 7.97 6.75
C LEU A 262 -8.97 9.40 6.63
N LEU A 263 -7.73 9.55 6.17
CA LEU A 263 -7.25 10.83 5.66
C LEU A 263 -7.37 10.82 4.14
N ILE A 264 -7.97 11.86 3.59
CA ILE A 264 -8.18 12.00 2.14
C ILE A 264 -7.49 13.27 1.68
N SER A 265 -6.58 13.12 0.72
CA SER A 265 -6.06 14.23 -0.06
C SER A 265 -7.04 14.53 -1.19
N ASP A 266 -7.43 15.80 -1.29
CA ASP A 266 -8.33 16.32 -2.29
C ASP A 266 -7.62 17.43 -3.05
N TRP A 267 -7.51 17.25 -4.35
CA TRP A 267 -6.89 18.22 -5.26
C TRP A 267 -7.60 19.57 -5.26
N TYR A 268 -8.93 19.56 -5.05
CA TYR A 268 -9.79 20.75 -4.94
C TYR A 268 -9.48 21.85 -5.98
N GLY A 269 -9.96 21.77 -7.21
CA GLY A 269 -9.59 22.79 -8.21
C GLY A 269 -10.08 22.49 -9.62
N ARG A 270 -9.23 22.75 -10.62
CA ARG A 270 -9.36 22.27 -12.00
C ARG A 270 -8.28 21.25 -12.33
N ASP A 271 -8.40 20.65 -13.50
CA ASP A 271 -7.58 19.53 -13.96
C ASP A 271 -6.08 19.85 -14.00
N ASP A 272 -5.74 21.13 -14.16
CA ASP A 272 -4.41 21.69 -14.35
C ASP A 272 -3.92 22.56 -13.16
N GLU A 273 -4.67 22.61 -12.05
CA GLU A 273 -4.33 23.39 -10.85
C GLU A 273 -3.60 22.53 -9.79
N SER A 274 -2.53 21.82 -10.19
CA SER A 274 -1.85 20.79 -9.36
C SER A 274 -1.09 21.31 -8.14
N ASP A 275 -0.76 22.59 -8.10
CA ASP A 275 0.12 23.22 -7.10
C ASP A 275 -0.48 24.46 -6.43
N VAL A 276 -1.71 24.85 -6.80
CA VAL A 276 -2.34 26.09 -6.34
C VAL A 276 -3.33 25.82 -5.19
N THR A 277 -3.95 24.65 -5.20
CA THR A 277 -5.09 24.32 -4.34
C THR A 277 -4.93 22.93 -3.72
N GLY A 278 -5.72 22.65 -2.69
CA GLY A 278 -5.77 21.33 -2.09
C GLY A 278 -6.38 21.35 -0.70
N ARG A 279 -6.92 20.21 -0.28
CA ARG A 279 -7.51 20.00 1.04
C ARG A 279 -7.09 18.64 1.57
N ILE A 280 -6.91 18.55 2.88
CA ILE A 280 -6.81 17.28 3.61
C ILE A 280 -8.07 17.15 4.45
N TRP A 281 -8.79 16.06 4.25
CA TRP A 281 -9.94 15.70 5.06
C TRP A 281 -9.56 14.60 6.03
N LYS A 282 -10.03 14.67 7.26
CA LYS A 282 -10.14 13.51 8.14
C LYS A 282 -11.60 13.10 8.19
N VAL A 283 -11.90 11.89 7.72
CA VAL A 283 -13.24 11.31 7.74
C VAL A 283 -13.30 10.29 8.85
N SER A 284 -14.17 10.57 9.81
CA SER A 284 -14.39 9.74 10.99
C SER A 284 -15.76 9.08 10.92
N TYR A 285 -15.85 7.87 11.46
CA TYR A 285 -17.13 7.19 11.68
C TYR A 285 -17.73 7.59 13.03
N ASP A 286 -19.01 7.97 13.06
CA ASP A 286 -19.76 8.36 14.26
C ASP A 286 -21.09 7.59 14.42
N GLY A 287 -21.30 6.54 13.61
CA GLY A 287 -22.51 5.72 13.67
C GLY A 287 -22.63 4.88 14.96
N PRO A 288 -23.83 4.33 15.24
CA PRO A 288 -24.15 3.67 16.52
C PRO A 288 -23.39 2.37 16.76
N ASP A 289 -22.92 1.72 15.70
CA ASP A 289 -22.12 0.49 15.67
C ASP A 289 -20.61 0.78 15.58
N LYS A 290 -20.18 2.00 15.91
CA LYS A 290 -18.76 2.35 16.02
C LYS A 290 -18.07 1.36 16.97
N PRO A 291 -16.98 0.70 16.52
CA PRO A 291 -16.24 -0.21 17.39
C PRO A 291 -15.76 0.48 18.65
N LYS A 292 -15.81 -0.22 19.78
CA LYS A 292 -15.16 0.26 21.00
C LYS A 292 -13.66 0.36 20.75
N SER A 293 -13.01 1.35 21.35
CA SER A 293 -11.56 1.57 21.24
C SER A 293 -10.80 0.28 21.54
N ALA A 294 -9.71 0.03 20.81
CA ALA A 294 -8.84 -1.12 21.05
C ALA A 294 -8.35 -1.13 22.50
N GLU A 295 -8.40 -2.29 23.17
CA GLU A 295 -7.99 -2.45 24.58
C GLU A 295 -6.48 -2.18 24.80
N VAL A 296 -5.69 -2.20 23.73
CA VAL A 296 -4.23 -2.09 23.76
C VAL A 296 -3.79 -0.70 23.29
N SER A 297 -3.15 0.06 24.18
CA SER A 297 -2.56 1.36 23.88
C SER A 297 -1.16 1.25 23.26
N LEU A 298 -0.85 2.10 22.28
CA LEU A 298 0.49 2.22 21.67
C LEU A 298 1.56 2.64 22.68
N ASP A 299 1.20 3.46 23.66
CA ASP A 299 2.13 3.98 24.68
C ASP A 299 2.26 3.08 25.91
N SER A 300 1.71 1.86 25.83
CA SER A 300 1.79 0.89 26.93
C SER A 300 3.25 0.59 27.29
N PRO A 301 3.64 0.62 28.58
CA PRO A 301 4.99 0.23 28.99
C PRO A 301 5.24 -1.29 28.87
N ARG A 302 4.18 -2.08 28.63
CA ARG A 302 4.19 -3.55 28.66
C ARG A 302 4.69 -4.19 27.35
N TRP A 303 5.17 -3.41 26.38
CA TRP A 303 5.69 -3.96 25.12
C TRP A 303 6.87 -4.93 25.31
N ASN A 304 7.57 -4.87 26.44
CA ASN A 304 8.60 -5.84 26.81
C ASN A 304 8.04 -7.19 27.29
N GLU A 305 6.76 -7.27 27.66
CA GLU A 305 6.09 -8.52 28.03
C GLU A 305 5.67 -9.29 26.78
N GLN A 306 6.29 -10.45 26.54
CA GLN A 306 6.01 -11.26 25.35
C GLN A 306 4.54 -11.65 25.21
N ALA A 307 3.86 -11.98 26.32
CA ALA A 307 2.43 -12.31 26.31
C ALA A 307 1.56 -11.12 25.88
N PHE A 308 1.92 -9.90 26.31
CA PHE A 308 1.22 -8.67 25.90
C PHE A 308 1.39 -8.41 24.40
N ALA A 309 2.62 -8.52 23.90
CA ALA A 309 2.90 -8.34 22.47
C ALA A 309 2.19 -9.40 21.61
N LEU A 310 2.13 -10.66 22.05
CA LEU A 310 1.41 -11.73 21.34
C LEU A 310 -0.10 -11.46 21.29
N ALA A 311 -0.71 -11.00 22.38
CA ALA A 311 -2.12 -10.63 22.39
C ALA A 311 -2.42 -9.45 21.45
N ALA A 312 -1.49 -8.50 21.35
CA ALA A 312 -1.62 -7.32 20.50
C ALA A 312 -1.59 -7.61 18.98
N LEU A 313 -1.08 -8.77 18.54
CA LEU A 313 -1.07 -9.17 17.13
C LEU A 313 -2.48 -9.21 16.51
N GLY A 314 -3.49 -9.58 17.31
CA GLY A 314 -4.90 -9.65 16.88
C GLY A 314 -5.66 -8.33 17.01
N SER A 315 -5.00 -7.23 17.37
CA SER A 315 -5.65 -5.94 17.61
C SER A 315 -6.36 -5.40 16.37
N ARG A 316 -7.49 -4.71 16.56
CA ARG A 316 -8.18 -3.98 15.48
C ARG A 316 -7.36 -2.79 14.96
N SER A 317 -6.52 -2.19 15.81
CA SER A 317 -5.64 -1.10 15.41
C SER A 317 -4.45 -1.62 14.61
N HIS A 318 -4.34 -1.18 13.36
CA HIS A 318 -3.20 -1.50 12.48
C HIS A 318 -1.87 -1.04 13.07
N MET A 319 -1.82 0.11 13.74
CA MET A 319 -0.61 0.60 14.42
C MET A 319 -0.20 -0.31 15.58
N VAL A 320 -1.16 -0.80 16.37
CA VAL A 320 -0.88 -1.74 17.47
C VAL A 320 -0.38 -3.08 16.93
N ARG A 321 -0.98 -3.59 15.85
CA ARG A 321 -0.50 -4.80 15.18
C ARG A 321 0.92 -4.64 14.67
N GLU A 322 1.22 -3.56 13.94
CA GLU A 322 2.55 -3.31 13.40
C GLU A 322 3.60 -3.18 14.52
N ARG A 323 3.26 -2.49 15.62
CA ARG A 323 4.14 -2.41 16.80
C ARG A 323 4.39 -3.79 17.42
N ALA A 324 3.35 -4.61 17.57
CA ALA A 324 3.48 -5.97 18.08
C ALA A 324 4.38 -6.84 17.19
N ILE A 325 4.18 -6.77 15.87
CA ILE A 325 5.00 -7.48 14.87
C ILE A 325 6.46 -7.05 14.99
N ALA A 326 6.74 -5.74 15.02
CA ALA A 326 8.10 -5.21 15.12
C ALA A 326 8.80 -5.63 16.43
N VAL A 327 8.09 -5.53 17.56
CA VAL A 327 8.60 -5.93 18.88
C VAL A 327 8.95 -7.43 18.90
N LEU A 328 8.04 -8.29 18.44
CA LEU A 328 8.24 -9.74 18.45
C LEU A 328 9.31 -10.18 17.44
N ALA A 329 9.35 -9.57 16.26
CA ALA A 329 10.42 -9.81 15.29
C ALA A 329 11.79 -9.43 15.86
N GLY A 330 11.88 -8.28 16.55
CA GLY A 330 13.11 -7.81 17.21
C GLY A 330 13.60 -8.71 18.35
N GLN A 331 12.75 -9.55 18.93
CA GLN A 331 13.15 -10.56 19.92
C GLN A 331 13.83 -11.79 19.27
N GLY A 332 13.66 -11.99 17.96
CA GLY A 332 14.25 -13.08 17.17
C GLY A 332 13.96 -14.46 17.77
N VAL A 333 15.01 -15.26 17.92
CA VAL A 333 14.95 -16.64 18.46
C VAL A 333 14.19 -16.75 19.79
N LYS A 334 14.19 -15.72 20.63
CA LYS A 334 13.50 -15.73 21.94
C LYS A 334 11.97 -15.75 21.81
N ALA A 335 11.43 -15.25 20.69
CA ALA A 335 9.99 -15.23 20.43
C ALA A 335 9.53 -16.35 19.50
N ALA A 336 10.44 -17.03 18.80
CA ALA A 336 10.11 -17.99 17.75
C ALA A 336 9.12 -19.08 18.22
N ASP A 337 9.41 -19.77 19.32
CA ASP A 337 8.54 -20.85 19.81
C ASP A 337 7.17 -20.34 20.26
N ALA A 338 7.12 -19.19 20.94
CA ALA A 338 5.89 -18.58 21.39
C ALA A 338 5.01 -18.09 20.22
N LEU A 339 5.63 -17.49 19.20
CA LEU A 339 4.99 -17.12 17.93
C LEU A 339 4.45 -18.36 17.20
N GLY A 340 5.22 -19.44 17.14
CA GLY A 340 4.79 -20.69 16.54
C GLY A 340 3.67 -21.39 17.30
N ALA A 341 3.61 -21.25 18.63
CA ALA A 341 2.50 -21.73 19.45
C ALA A 341 1.25 -20.86 19.23
N HIS A 342 1.41 -19.54 19.21
CA HIS A 342 0.34 -18.58 18.91
C HIS A 342 -0.26 -18.85 17.53
N LEU A 343 0.57 -18.97 16.49
CA LEU A 343 0.14 -19.27 15.11
C LEU A 343 -0.70 -20.56 15.00
N ALA A 344 -0.39 -21.57 15.83
CA ALA A 344 -1.11 -22.84 15.82
C ALA A 344 -2.45 -22.82 16.58
N ALA A 345 -2.58 -21.95 17.58
CA ALA A 345 -3.73 -21.91 18.49
C ALA A 345 -4.63 -20.67 18.33
N CYS A 346 -4.16 -19.63 17.64
CA CYS A 346 -4.89 -18.37 17.53
C CYS A 346 -6.10 -18.50 16.60
N GLU A 347 -7.28 -18.25 17.16
CA GLU A 347 -8.53 -18.22 16.41
C GLU A 347 -8.73 -16.91 15.64
N ASN A 348 -8.08 -15.82 16.07
CA ASN A 348 -8.14 -14.53 15.40
C ASN A 348 -7.21 -14.53 14.17
N PRO A 349 -7.75 -14.40 12.93
CA PRO A 349 -6.93 -14.44 11.73
C PRO A 349 -5.86 -13.34 11.65
N LEU A 350 -6.15 -12.13 12.14
CA LEU A 350 -5.15 -11.05 12.17
C LEU A 350 -4.00 -11.37 13.13
N GLY A 351 -4.31 -12.03 14.26
CA GLY A 351 -3.30 -12.49 15.21
C GLY A 351 -2.38 -13.57 14.61
N ALA A 352 -2.98 -14.55 13.92
CA ALA A 352 -2.23 -15.56 13.19
C ALA A 352 -1.36 -14.93 12.08
N ALA A 353 -1.90 -14.00 11.30
CA ALA A 353 -1.15 -13.33 10.23
C ALA A 353 0.00 -12.48 10.79
N GLY A 354 -0.24 -11.76 11.89
CA GLY A 354 0.80 -11.02 12.60
C GLY A 354 1.92 -11.93 13.09
N ALA A 355 1.61 -13.14 13.57
CA ALA A 355 2.63 -14.11 13.96
C ALA A 355 3.46 -14.60 12.77
N VAL A 356 2.83 -14.84 11.60
CA VAL A 356 3.55 -15.16 10.36
C VAL A 356 4.52 -14.03 10.00
N TRP A 357 4.07 -12.78 10.01
CA TRP A 357 4.94 -11.65 9.67
C TRP A 357 6.07 -11.43 10.67
N ALA A 358 5.80 -11.59 11.98
CA ALA A 358 6.84 -11.48 13.00
C ALA A 358 7.92 -12.55 12.81
N LEU A 359 7.53 -13.80 12.52
CA LEU A 359 8.45 -14.89 12.21
C LEU A 359 9.24 -14.64 10.92
N ALA A 360 8.58 -14.16 9.86
CA ALA A 360 9.22 -13.84 8.58
C ALA A 360 10.25 -12.71 8.72
N ARG A 361 9.92 -11.65 9.48
CA ARG A 361 10.81 -10.52 9.75
C ARG A 361 11.99 -10.88 10.64
N ALA A 362 11.79 -11.78 11.63
CA ALA A 362 12.89 -12.28 12.47
C ALA A 362 13.95 -12.99 11.62
N GLY A 363 13.53 -13.75 10.60
CA GLY A 363 14.40 -14.31 9.55
C GLY A 363 15.41 -15.37 10.02
N ASP A 364 15.51 -15.65 11.33
CA ASP A 364 16.42 -16.63 11.86
C ASP A 364 15.93 -18.08 11.62
N PRO A 365 16.82 -19.08 11.59
CA PRO A 365 16.42 -20.45 11.30
C PRO A 365 15.37 -21.04 12.25
N ALA A 366 15.29 -20.59 13.51
CA ALA A 366 14.26 -21.05 14.43
C ALA A 366 12.90 -20.45 14.07
N ALA A 367 12.85 -19.16 13.77
CA ALA A 367 11.63 -18.50 13.29
C ALA A 367 11.11 -19.13 11.98
N LEU A 368 12.00 -19.38 11.01
CA LEU A 368 11.64 -20.01 9.73
C LEU A 368 11.08 -21.43 9.90
N ARG A 369 11.56 -22.22 10.87
CA ARG A 369 10.97 -23.54 11.18
C ARG A 369 9.54 -23.42 11.71
N GLN A 370 9.25 -22.37 12.48
CA GLN A 370 7.92 -22.14 13.04
C GLN A 370 6.92 -21.69 11.95
N LEU A 371 7.38 -20.99 10.90
CA LEU A 371 6.54 -20.61 9.75
C LEU A 371 5.89 -21.82 9.06
N ALA A 372 6.53 -22.98 9.06
CA ALA A 372 5.96 -24.20 8.46
C ALA A 372 4.61 -24.61 9.09
N LYS A 373 4.30 -24.13 10.30
CA LYS A 373 2.99 -24.33 10.93
C LYS A 373 1.87 -23.56 10.23
N ALA A 374 2.18 -22.44 9.57
CA ALA A 374 1.21 -21.65 8.82
C ALA A 374 0.49 -22.48 7.76
N ALA A 375 1.22 -23.39 7.09
CA ALA A 375 0.68 -24.28 6.06
C ALA A 375 -0.45 -25.21 6.56
N ARG A 376 -0.59 -25.40 7.88
CA ARG A 376 -1.64 -26.23 8.50
C ARG A 376 -2.74 -25.41 9.16
N ASN A 377 -2.67 -24.08 9.13
CA ASN A 377 -3.69 -23.22 9.73
C ASN A 377 -5.03 -23.42 8.99
N PRO A 378 -6.18 -23.48 9.70
CA PRO A 378 -7.49 -23.68 9.07
C PRO A 378 -7.91 -22.51 8.16
N ASP A 379 -7.43 -21.29 8.42
CA ASP A 379 -7.67 -20.14 7.56
C ASP A 379 -6.74 -20.18 6.34
N TRP A 380 -7.36 -20.20 5.14
CA TRP A 380 -6.62 -20.29 3.89
C TRP A 380 -5.72 -19.07 3.63
N ARG A 381 -6.06 -17.91 4.20
CA ARG A 381 -5.31 -16.67 4.06
C ARG A 381 -3.97 -16.72 4.80
N ILE A 382 -3.86 -17.58 5.81
CA ILE A 382 -2.64 -17.78 6.61
C ILE A 382 -1.72 -18.81 5.96
N ARG A 383 -2.28 -19.75 5.17
CA ARG A 383 -1.51 -20.82 4.53
C ARG A 383 -0.69 -20.40 3.31
N ARG A 384 -1.09 -19.31 2.65
CA ARG A 384 -0.58 -18.92 1.32
C ARG A 384 0.83 -18.37 1.34
#